data_AF-A0A7C4CTP8-F1
#
_entry.id   AF-A0A7C4CTP8-F1
#
_cell.length_a   1.000
_cell.length_b   1.000
_cell.length_c   1.000
_cell.angle_alpha   90.00
_cell.angle_beta   90.00
_cell.angle_gamma   90.00
#
_symmetry.space_group_name_H-M   'P 1'
#
loop_
_entity.id
_entity.type
_entity.pdbx_description
1 polymer ?
#
loop_
_entity_poly.entity_id
_entity_poly.type
_entity_poly.pdbx_seq_one_letter_code
_entity_poly.pdbx_strand_id
1 'polypeptide(L)'
;MKLLDYLFVCFVLMVSLTPLLPLRGWQGYGPAGEFYYTGELLHLRYNDPGFGNDKPHVFIVEAGRPASLIEFSDHHSYADRFNLYKNFTVKTRLENGVLKAVYSSHSISLVKTVKPLRDGVKVVYIFNRTVAFRLTLWRWYFASVGPFNMPMTRSLTPSNTINFSVAESGKIYHAQLLLEPKPDNVTVSGVLGGGLNKLTIDFKSENVSVEVKLLNPQNFNVFFALDLRESKYLYPIIAVAASSVYLRLKRMVREGCVNEG
;
A
#
# COMPACT_ATOMS: atom_id res chain seq x y z
N MET A 1 -27.02 -16.81 34.56
CA MET A 1 -25.78 -16.64 33.77
C MET A 1 -24.94 -15.56 34.43
N LYS A 2 -23.66 -15.82 34.76
CA LYS A 2 -22.78 -14.82 35.39
C LYS A 2 -22.27 -13.84 34.33
N LEU A 3 -21.88 -12.62 34.71
CA LEU A 3 -21.34 -11.59 33.79
C LEU A 3 -20.23 -12.14 32.87
N LEU A 4 -19.39 -13.03 33.39
CA LEU A 4 -18.33 -13.70 32.64
C LEU A 4 -18.85 -14.56 31.47
N ASP A 5 -20.00 -15.22 31.63
CA ASP A 5 -20.63 -16.01 30.56
C ASP A 5 -21.09 -15.10 29.41
N TYR A 6 -21.69 -13.94 29.75
CA TYR A 6 -22.12 -12.94 28.75
C TYR A 6 -20.93 -12.35 27.99
N LEU A 7 -19.87 -11.97 28.69
CA LEU A 7 -18.65 -11.43 28.06
C LEU A 7 -17.99 -12.46 27.13
N PHE A 8 -17.99 -13.74 27.51
CA PHE A 8 -17.47 -14.81 26.67
C PHE A 8 -18.32 -15.03 25.41
N VAL A 9 -19.65 -15.05 25.52
CA VAL A 9 -20.55 -15.15 24.36
C VAL A 9 -20.38 -13.93 23.44
N CYS A 10 -20.30 -12.72 23.98
CA CYS A 10 -20.02 -11.51 23.21
C CYS A 10 -18.67 -11.59 22.49
N PHE A 11 -17.62 -12.11 23.14
CA PHE A 11 -16.32 -12.32 22.52
C PHE A 11 -16.39 -13.32 21.36
N VAL A 12 -17.05 -14.47 21.54
CA VAL A 12 -17.20 -15.47 20.47
C VAL A 12 -17.98 -14.89 19.30
N LEU A 13 -19.07 -14.16 19.55
CA LEU A 13 -19.84 -13.48 18.50
C LEU A 13 -18.98 -12.46 17.76
N MET A 14 -18.25 -11.60 18.47
CA MET A 14 -17.36 -10.60 17.87
C MET A 14 -16.29 -11.24 16.98
N VAL A 15 -15.60 -12.28 17.47
CA VAL A 15 -14.58 -13.00 16.69
C VAL A 15 -15.19 -13.72 15.49
N SER A 16 -16.37 -14.33 15.65
CA SER A 16 -17.05 -15.07 14.57
C SER A 16 -17.63 -14.17 13.49
N LEU A 17 -17.99 -12.93 13.84
CA LEU A 17 -18.48 -11.91 12.90
C LEU A 17 -17.34 -11.08 12.30
N THR A 18 -16.11 -11.20 12.81
CA THR A 18 -14.93 -10.48 12.28
C THR A 18 -14.67 -10.75 10.78
N PRO A 19 -14.87 -11.97 10.23
CA PRO A 19 -14.78 -12.23 8.79
C PRO A 19 -15.82 -11.48 7.93
N LEU A 20 -16.90 -10.97 8.52
CA LEU A 20 -17.93 -10.18 7.82
C LEU A 20 -17.58 -8.68 7.76
N LEU A 21 -16.58 -8.24 8.52
CA LEU A 21 -16.02 -6.91 8.35
C LEU A 21 -15.13 -6.94 7.09
N PRO A 22 -15.30 -6.00 6.14
CA PRO A 22 -14.44 -5.93 4.96
C PRO A 22 -13.04 -5.50 5.38
N LEU A 23 -12.24 -6.41 5.93
CA LEU A 23 -10.90 -6.13 6.46
C LEU A 23 -9.86 -5.97 5.34
N ARG A 24 -10.21 -6.30 4.10
CA ARG A 24 -9.33 -6.25 2.94
C ARG A 24 -10.05 -5.78 1.69
N GLY A 25 -9.29 -5.22 0.75
CA GLY A 25 -9.79 -4.70 -0.51
C GLY A 25 -9.94 -3.19 -0.49
N TRP A 26 -10.50 -2.67 -1.58
CA TRP A 26 -10.80 -1.25 -1.72
C TRP A 26 -12.02 -0.87 -0.86
N GLN A 27 -11.87 0.24 -0.16
CA GLN A 27 -12.85 0.91 0.67
C GLN A 27 -12.89 2.39 0.26
N GLY A 28 -14.01 3.06 0.52
CA GLY A 28 -14.19 4.48 0.24
C GLY A 28 -15.33 4.76 -0.72
N TYR A 29 -16.03 5.87 -0.46
CA TYR A 29 -17.06 6.47 -1.30
C TYR A 29 -16.99 7.97 -1.04
N GLY A 30 -16.57 8.73 -2.04
CA GLY A 30 -16.56 10.18 -1.93
C GLY A 30 -16.68 10.84 -3.30
N PRO A 31 -17.49 11.91 -3.44
CA PRO A 31 -17.54 12.71 -4.67
C PRO A 31 -16.20 13.40 -5.01
N ALA A 32 -15.26 13.45 -4.06
CA ALA A 32 -13.87 13.87 -4.24
C ALA A 32 -12.89 12.71 -4.54
N GLY A 33 -13.37 11.46 -4.59
CA GLY A 33 -12.62 10.31 -5.07
C GLY A 33 -11.59 9.72 -4.09
N GLU A 34 -11.81 9.79 -2.78
CA GLU A 34 -10.95 9.10 -1.81
C GLU A 34 -11.16 7.58 -1.88
N PHE A 35 -10.08 6.85 -2.15
CA PHE A 35 -10.06 5.39 -2.15
C PHE A 35 -8.92 4.88 -1.28
N TYR A 36 -9.25 3.90 -0.46
CA TYR A 36 -8.32 3.24 0.42
C TYR A 36 -8.28 1.76 0.12
N TYR A 37 -7.10 1.19 -0.11
CA TYR A 37 -6.95 -0.25 -0.23
C TYR A 37 -6.27 -0.80 1.02
N THR A 38 -6.90 -1.80 1.63
CA THR A 38 -6.33 -2.56 2.75
C THR A 38 -5.87 -3.93 2.24
N GLY A 39 -4.56 -4.13 2.12
CA GLY A 39 -3.93 -5.44 1.90
C GLY A 39 -3.29 -5.99 3.16
N GLU A 40 -2.65 -7.15 3.06
CA GLU A 40 -1.91 -7.74 4.18
C GLU A 40 -0.57 -7.02 4.45
N LEU A 41 0.18 -6.77 3.38
CA LEU A 41 1.52 -6.20 3.44
C LEU A 41 1.55 -4.72 3.04
N LEU A 42 0.56 -4.30 2.25
CA LEU A 42 0.51 -2.97 1.66
C LEU A 42 -0.86 -2.35 1.85
N HIS A 43 -0.87 -1.07 2.18
CA HIS A 43 -2.03 -0.20 2.05
C HIS A 43 -1.80 0.78 0.90
N LEU A 44 -2.87 1.14 0.20
CA LEU A 44 -2.84 2.22 -0.78
C LEU A 44 -3.83 3.30 -0.37
N ARG A 45 -3.41 4.56 -0.50
CA ARG A 45 -4.31 5.72 -0.40
C ARG A 45 -4.34 6.43 -1.73
N TYR A 46 -5.54 6.83 -2.15
CA TYR A 46 -5.77 7.67 -3.31
C TYR A 46 -6.70 8.81 -2.87
N ASN A 47 -6.31 10.06 -3.13
CA ASN A 47 -7.04 11.29 -2.73
C ASN A 47 -7.28 11.42 -1.22
N ASP A 48 -6.20 11.41 -0.43
CA ASP A 48 -6.28 11.63 1.02
C ASP A 48 -6.40 13.15 1.33
N PRO A 49 -7.41 13.59 2.11
CA PRO A 49 -7.60 14.99 2.52
C PRO A 49 -6.38 15.63 3.19
N GLY A 50 -5.52 14.84 3.82
CA GLY A 50 -4.28 15.29 4.45
C GLY A 50 -3.10 15.51 3.48
N PHE A 51 -3.17 14.97 2.25
CA PHE A 51 -2.03 14.94 1.31
C PHE A 51 -2.32 15.53 -0.07
N GLY A 52 -3.57 15.93 -0.34
CA GLY A 52 -4.01 16.54 -1.60
C GLY A 52 -4.50 15.51 -2.63
N ASN A 53 -5.33 15.97 -3.56
CA ASN A 53 -6.08 15.15 -4.51
C ASN A 53 -5.18 14.56 -5.63
N ASP A 54 -5.58 13.38 -6.12
CA ASP A 54 -5.23 12.68 -7.36
C ASP A 54 -3.97 11.82 -7.43
N LYS A 55 -3.50 11.25 -6.32
CA LYS A 55 -2.28 10.43 -6.31
C LYS A 55 -2.36 9.15 -5.49
N PRO A 56 -1.86 8.01 -6.01
CA PRO A 56 -1.66 6.82 -5.21
C PRO A 56 -0.40 6.96 -4.35
N HIS A 57 -0.57 6.72 -3.05
CA HIS A 57 0.49 6.61 -2.07
C HIS A 57 0.50 5.20 -1.50
N VAL A 58 1.63 4.52 -1.61
CA VAL A 58 1.86 3.16 -1.15
C VAL A 58 2.44 3.19 0.26
N PHE A 59 1.89 2.37 1.14
CA PHE A 59 2.35 2.16 2.51
C PHE A 59 2.60 0.68 2.74
N ILE A 60 3.64 0.37 3.51
CA ILE A 60 3.88 -0.95 4.10
C ILE A 60 3.12 -1.04 5.42
N VAL A 61 2.55 -2.20 5.69
CA VAL A 61 1.80 -2.46 6.92
C VAL A 61 2.63 -3.38 7.80
N GLU A 62 3.02 -2.90 8.97
CA GLU A 62 3.66 -3.74 9.95
C GLU A 62 3.10 -3.48 11.35
N ALA A 63 2.66 -4.55 12.02
CA ALA A 63 2.07 -4.48 13.37
C ALA A 63 0.94 -3.43 13.48
N GLY A 64 0.14 -3.28 12.44
CA GLY A 64 -0.97 -2.32 12.37
C GLY A 64 -0.55 -0.85 12.18
N ARG A 65 0.75 -0.57 11.99
CA ARG A 65 1.25 0.79 11.71
C ARG A 65 1.64 0.92 10.24
N PRO A 66 1.11 1.93 9.52
CA PRO A 66 1.49 2.19 8.15
C PRO A 66 2.85 2.90 8.11
N ALA A 67 3.81 2.32 7.41
CA ALA A 67 5.06 2.96 7.01
C ALA A 67 4.90 3.46 5.57
N SER A 68 5.13 4.74 5.31
CA SER A 68 5.17 5.25 3.93
C SER A 68 6.16 4.40 3.13
N LEU A 69 5.88 4.09 1.86
CA LEU A 69 6.83 3.47 0.93
C LEU A 69 7.19 4.44 -0.18
N ILE A 70 6.22 4.83 -1.01
CA ILE A 70 6.45 5.72 -2.15
C ILE A 70 5.13 6.36 -2.63
N GLU A 71 5.20 7.63 -3.03
CA GLU A 71 4.09 8.38 -3.63
C GLU A 71 4.31 8.53 -5.14
N PHE A 72 3.25 8.33 -5.95
CA PHE A 72 3.25 8.67 -7.37
C PHE A 72 2.73 10.09 -7.55
N SER A 73 3.63 11.06 -7.65
CA SER A 73 3.29 12.47 -7.47
C SER A 73 2.83 13.14 -8.77
N ASP A 74 1.52 13.29 -8.94
CA ASP A 74 0.93 13.96 -10.10
C ASP A 74 1.22 15.48 -10.12
N HIS A 75 1.48 16.09 -8.95
CA HIS A 75 1.92 17.49 -8.84
C HIS A 75 3.26 17.77 -9.51
N HIS A 76 4.11 16.74 -9.63
CA HIS A 76 5.43 16.84 -10.25
C HIS A 76 5.57 15.95 -11.48
N SER A 77 4.48 15.36 -11.97
CA SER A 77 4.46 14.56 -13.18
C SER A 77 3.88 15.35 -14.35
N TYR A 78 4.42 15.13 -15.55
CA TYR A 78 4.09 15.91 -16.74
C TYR A 78 3.92 14.99 -17.94
N ALA A 79 2.92 15.24 -18.77
CA ALA A 79 2.80 14.67 -20.10
C ALA A 79 3.06 15.78 -21.14
N ASP A 80 4.09 15.60 -21.94
CA ASP A 80 4.75 16.63 -22.73
C ASP A 80 5.17 17.84 -21.87
N ARG A 81 4.34 18.89 -21.84
CA ARG A 81 4.57 20.11 -21.03
C ARG A 81 3.42 20.37 -20.06
N PHE A 82 2.41 19.52 -20.05
CA PHE A 82 1.21 19.68 -19.22
C PHE A 82 1.38 18.90 -17.92
N ASN A 83 1.21 19.57 -16.79
CA ASN A 83 1.27 18.96 -15.47
C ASN A 83 -0.01 18.16 -15.21
N LEU A 84 0.12 16.92 -14.72
CA LEU A 84 -1.04 16.03 -14.52
C LEU A 84 -2.04 16.61 -13.51
N TYR A 85 -1.56 17.24 -12.44
CA TYR A 85 -2.45 17.83 -11.42
C TYR A 85 -3.10 19.15 -11.86
N LYS A 86 -2.33 20.05 -12.50
CA LYS A 86 -2.82 21.40 -12.82
C LYS A 86 -3.63 21.50 -14.12
N ASN A 87 -3.35 20.66 -15.11
CA ASN A 87 -3.84 20.86 -16.48
C ASN A 87 -4.87 19.83 -16.95
N PHE A 88 -5.21 18.85 -16.12
CA PHE A 88 -6.18 17.81 -16.45
C PHE A 88 -7.35 17.85 -15.48
N THR A 89 -8.53 17.50 -16.01
CA THR A 89 -9.68 17.12 -15.20
C THR A 89 -9.61 15.62 -14.92
N VAL A 90 -9.93 15.19 -13.70
CA VAL A 90 -9.78 13.80 -13.27
C VAL A 90 -11.14 13.24 -12.86
N LYS A 91 -11.44 12.02 -13.32
CA LYS A 91 -12.59 11.22 -12.85
C LYS A 91 -12.11 9.85 -12.43
N THR A 92 -12.48 9.43 -11.22
CA THR A 92 -12.06 8.16 -10.64
C THR A 92 -13.24 7.20 -10.50
N ARG A 93 -12.98 5.92 -10.74
CA ARG A 93 -13.93 4.83 -10.52
C ARG A 93 -13.22 3.55 -10.11
N LEU A 94 -13.84 2.76 -9.24
CA LEU A 94 -13.40 1.42 -8.93
C LEU A 94 -14.13 0.41 -9.84
N GLU A 95 -13.38 -0.45 -10.53
CA GLU A 95 -13.92 -1.44 -11.46
C GLU A 95 -13.13 -2.74 -11.33
N ASN A 96 -13.80 -3.85 -10.98
CA ASN A 96 -13.20 -5.18 -10.86
C ASN A 96 -11.91 -5.21 -9.98
N GLY A 97 -11.92 -4.48 -8.86
CA GLY A 97 -10.78 -4.41 -7.93
C GLY A 97 -9.60 -3.54 -8.41
N VAL A 98 -9.76 -2.83 -9.53
CA VAL A 98 -8.77 -1.89 -10.07
C VAL A 98 -9.32 -0.48 -9.97
N LEU A 99 -8.54 0.42 -9.38
CA LEU A 99 -8.89 1.83 -9.38
C LEU A 99 -8.49 2.45 -10.71
N LYS A 100 -9.43 3.08 -11.40
CA LYS A 100 -9.23 3.71 -12.70
C LYS A 100 -9.48 5.21 -12.60
N ALA A 101 -8.49 6.00 -12.96
CA ALA A 101 -8.54 7.45 -13.03
C ALA A 101 -8.39 7.89 -14.48
N VAL A 102 -9.36 8.64 -14.99
CA VAL A 102 -9.37 9.17 -16.36
C VAL A 102 -9.04 10.65 -16.30
N TYR A 103 -7.93 11.02 -16.91
CA TYR A 103 -7.42 12.38 -17.03
C TYR A 103 -7.78 12.91 -18.41
N SER A 104 -8.40 14.08 -18.46
CA SER A 104 -8.83 14.73 -19.70
C SER A 104 -8.37 16.17 -19.75
N SER A 105 -7.67 16.51 -20.83
CA SER A 105 -7.30 17.88 -21.23
C SER A 105 -7.68 18.11 -22.69
N HIS A 106 -7.48 19.32 -23.21
CA HIS A 106 -7.90 19.70 -24.57
C HIS A 106 -7.23 18.87 -25.67
N SER A 107 -6.02 18.34 -25.45
CA SER A 107 -5.22 17.66 -26.49
C SER A 107 -4.64 16.30 -26.07
N ILE A 108 -4.78 15.92 -24.80
CA ILE A 108 -4.23 14.68 -24.23
C ILE A 108 -5.30 14.06 -23.35
N SER A 109 -5.53 12.76 -23.52
CA SER A 109 -6.26 11.94 -22.57
C SER A 109 -5.37 10.82 -22.06
N LEU A 110 -5.53 10.50 -20.78
CA LEU A 110 -4.74 9.50 -20.08
C LEU A 110 -5.69 8.67 -19.21
N VAL A 111 -5.53 7.36 -19.26
CA VAL A 111 -6.11 6.43 -18.30
C VAL A 111 -5.00 5.93 -17.39
N LYS A 112 -5.12 6.25 -16.09
CA LYS A 112 -4.25 5.74 -15.03
C LYS A 112 -4.99 4.63 -14.30
N THR A 113 -4.40 3.45 -14.16
CA THR A 113 -4.96 2.37 -13.35
C THR A 113 -4.03 2.01 -12.21
N VAL A 114 -4.59 1.80 -11.02
CA VAL A 114 -3.88 1.35 -9.83
C VAL A 114 -4.42 -0.02 -9.43
N LYS A 115 -3.58 -1.04 -9.54
CA LYS A 115 -3.92 -2.42 -9.24
C LYS A 115 -3.03 -2.94 -8.10
N PRO A 116 -3.60 -3.23 -6.93
CA PRO A 116 -2.90 -3.97 -5.89
C PRO A 116 -2.49 -5.36 -6.39
N LEU A 117 -1.28 -5.78 -6.06
CA LEU A 117 -0.77 -7.13 -6.25
C LEU A 117 -0.51 -7.78 -4.88
N ARG A 118 -0.12 -9.07 -4.88
CA ARG A 118 0.16 -9.80 -3.63
C ARG A 118 1.32 -9.19 -2.84
N ASP A 119 2.37 -8.77 -3.55
CA ASP A 119 3.65 -8.31 -3.01
C ASP A 119 4.02 -6.89 -3.50
N GLY A 120 3.04 -6.17 -4.06
CA GLY A 120 3.29 -4.90 -4.71
C GLY A 120 2.06 -4.14 -5.15
N VAL A 121 2.29 -3.12 -5.97
CA VAL A 121 1.24 -2.38 -6.67
C VAL A 121 1.70 -2.10 -8.09
N LYS A 122 0.80 -2.27 -9.05
CA LYS A 122 1.02 -1.93 -10.45
C LYS A 122 0.23 -0.67 -10.80
N VAL A 123 0.93 0.35 -11.27
CA VAL A 123 0.35 1.58 -11.80
C VAL A 123 0.63 1.64 -13.29
N VAL A 124 -0.43 1.77 -14.10
CA VAL A 124 -0.32 1.83 -15.56
C VAL A 124 -0.89 3.16 -16.05
N TYR A 125 -0.20 3.80 -16.97
CA TYR A 125 -0.54 5.05 -17.63
C TYR A 125 -0.70 4.77 -19.13
N ILE A 126 -1.91 4.94 -19.66
CA ILE A 126 -2.23 4.72 -21.06
C ILE A 126 -2.69 6.05 -21.67
N PHE A 127 -1.86 6.61 -22.53
CA PHE A 127 -2.13 7.84 -23.27
C PHE A 127 -2.80 7.53 -24.60
N ASN A 128 -3.57 8.47 -25.13
CA ASN A 128 -4.20 8.35 -26.45
C ASN A 128 -3.23 8.50 -27.63
N ARG A 129 -1.98 8.91 -27.37
CA ARG A 129 -0.90 9.08 -28.35
C ARG A 129 0.45 9.03 -27.65
N THR A 130 1.52 8.91 -28.42
CA THR A 130 2.88 8.97 -27.88
C THR A 130 3.13 10.35 -27.26
N VAL A 131 3.62 10.37 -26.02
CA VAL A 131 3.96 11.59 -25.26
C VAL A 131 5.34 11.48 -24.64
N ALA A 132 5.98 12.62 -24.40
CA ALA A 132 7.12 12.72 -23.49
C ALA A 132 6.58 12.75 -22.05
N PHE A 133 6.56 11.60 -21.37
CA PHE A 133 6.02 11.47 -20.04
C PHE A 133 7.11 11.52 -18.97
N ARG A 134 7.03 12.50 -18.08
CA ARG A 134 7.82 12.59 -16.85
C ARG A 134 6.99 12.11 -15.68
N LEU A 135 7.37 10.97 -15.12
CA LEU A 135 6.85 10.47 -13.86
C LEU A 135 7.76 10.92 -12.71
N THR A 136 7.17 11.50 -11.67
CA THR A 136 7.89 11.79 -10.43
C THR A 136 7.36 10.90 -9.31
N LEU A 137 8.24 10.09 -8.74
CA LEU A 137 7.99 9.37 -7.50
C LEU A 137 8.59 10.15 -6.33
N TRP A 138 7.80 10.35 -5.28
CA TRP A 138 8.16 11.19 -4.15
C TRP A 138 8.14 10.41 -2.84
N ARG A 139 9.01 10.80 -1.93
CA ARG A 139 9.03 10.39 -0.53
C ARG A 139 9.68 11.51 0.27
N TRP A 140 9.39 11.61 1.58
CA TRP A 140 10.20 12.43 2.47
C TRP A 140 11.69 12.10 2.35
N TYR A 141 12.12 10.89 2.72
CA TYR A 141 13.52 10.44 2.53
C TYR A 141 13.63 8.95 2.20
N PHE A 142 14.32 8.62 1.11
CA PHE A 142 14.83 7.28 0.80
C PHE A 142 16.11 7.03 1.62
N ALA A 143 16.31 5.79 2.05
CA ALA A 143 17.58 5.36 2.61
C ALA A 143 18.61 5.12 1.49
N SER A 144 18.18 4.55 0.36
CA SER A 144 18.97 4.48 -0.87
C SER A 144 18.10 4.35 -2.12
N VAL A 145 18.65 4.76 -3.27
CA VAL A 145 18.08 4.53 -4.61
C VAL A 145 19.21 4.11 -5.54
N GLY A 146 19.15 2.88 -6.05
CA GLY A 146 20.26 2.26 -6.78
C GLY A 146 21.55 2.27 -5.95
N PRO A 147 22.68 2.73 -6.50
CA PRO A 147 23.94 2.85 -5.76
C PRO A 147 24.04 4.11 -4.89
N PHE A 148 23.01 4.95 -4.84
CA PHE A 148 23.08 6.26 -4.16
C PHE A 148 22.35 6.25 -2.81
N ASN A 149 22.98 6.88 -1.82
CA ASN A 149 22.46 7.02 -0.45
C ASN A 149 22.69 8.43 0.14
N MET A 150 23.19 9.38 -0.66
CA MET A 150 23.47 10.75 -0.25
C MET A 150 22.52 11.74 -0.94
N PRO A 151 22.11 12.83 -0.27
CA PRO A 151 21.15 13.81 -0.81
C PRO A 151 21.76 14.70 -1.90
N MET A 152 22.02 14.12 -3.06
CA MET A 152 22.58 14.82 -4.22
C MET A 152 21.82 14.42 -5.48
N THR A 153 21.60 15.38 -6.36
CA THR A 153 21.02 15.10 -7.68
C THR A 153 22.00 14.33 -8.54
N ARG A 154 21.59 13.15 -9.00
CA ARG A 154 22.41 12.23 -9.82
C ARG A 154 21.54 11.50 -10.84
N SER A 155 22.09 11.30 -12.03
CA SER A 155 21.48 10.44 -13.04
C SER A 155 21.81 8.98 -12.75
N LEU A 156 20.81 8.11 -12.90
CA LEU A 156 20.99 6.66 -12.92
C LEU A 156 21.09 6.20 -14.37
N THR A 157 21.85 5.13 -14.61
CA THR A 157 21.79 4.43 -15.89
C THR A 157 20.36 3.93 -16.11
N PRO A 158 19.70 4.30 -17.23
CA PRO A 158 18.33 3.88 -17.46
C PRO A 158 18.21 2.36 -17.54
N SER A 159 17.26 1.81 -16.80
CA SER A 159 17.04 0.37 -16.62
C SER A 159 15.55 0.12 -16.40
N ASN A 160 15.07 -1.07 -16.76
CA ASN A 160 13.71 -1.52 -16.45
C ASN A 160 13.54 -1.81 -14.95
N THR A 161 14.61 -1.71 -14.17
CA THR A 161 14.61 -2.09 -12.77
C THR A 161 15.40 -1.10 -11.95
N ILE A 162 14.78 -0.55 -10.91
CA ILE A 162 15.41 0.35 -9.95
C ILE A 162 15.15 -0.17 -8.54
N ASN A 163 16.21 -0.57 -7.84
CA ASN A 163 16.13 -0.96 -6.43
C ASN A 163 16.16 0.30 -5.56
N PHE A 164 15.38 0.31 -4.49
CA PHE A 164 15.41 1.37 -3.50
C PHE A 164 15.16 0.82 -2.10
N SER A 165 15.55 1.59 -1.08
CA SER A 165 15.27 1.24 0.30
C SER A 165 14.74 2.44 1.07
N VAL A 166 13.94 2.16 2.09
CA VAL A 166 13.34 3.18 2.96
C VAL A 166 13.56 2.80 4.41
N ALA A 167 13.98 3.77 5.23
CA ALA A 167 14.11 3.61 6.67
C ALA A 167 12.88 4.23 7.34
N GLU A 168 12.14 3.45 8.13
CA GLU A 168 10.95 3.91 8.85
C GLU A 168 10.81 3.11 10.14
N SER A 169 10.50 3.78 11.25
CA SER A 169 10.30 3.14 12.57
C SER A 169 11.44 2.19 13.01
N GLY A 170 12.70 2.55 12.71
CA GLY A 170 13.88 1.77 13.09
C GLY A 170 14.15 0.54 12.23
N LYS A 171 13.43 0.35 11.12
CA LYS A 171 13.63 -0.75 10.16
C LYS A 171 13.95 -0.21 8.77
N ILE A 172 14.67 -1.02 7.99
CA ILE A 172 14.95 -0.76 6.58
C ILE A 172 14.12 -1.73 5.74
N TYR A 173 13.33 -1.18 4.84
CA TYR A 173 12.56 -1.94 3.87
C TYR A 173 13.19 -1.80 2.50
N HIS A 174 13.32 -2.92 1.81
CA HIS A 174 13.87 -2.98 0.46
C HIS A 174 12.73 -3.16 -0.54
N ALA A 175 12.76 -2.41 -1.62
CA ALA A 175 11.75 -2.47 -2.66
C ALA A 175 12.40 -2.28 -4.03
N GLN A 176 11.63 -2.60 -5.06
CA GLN A 176 12.07 -2.56 -6.45
C GLN A 176 10.96 -1.94 -7.30
N LEU A 177 11.36 -1.06 -8.21
CA LEU A 177 10.52 -0.58 -9.30
C LEU A 177 10.80 -1.44 -10.53
N LEU A 178 9.76 -1.97 -11.14
CA LEU A 178 9.79 -2.58 -12.47
C LEU A 178 9.11 -1.62 -13.44
N LEU A 179 9.82 -1.22 -14.49
CA LEU A 179 9.44 -0.18 -15.42
C LEU A 179 9.31 -0.77 -16.82
N GLU A 180 8.21 -0.45 -17.49
CA GLU A 180 7.96 -0.83 -18.87
C GLU A 180 7.25 0.32 -19.60
N PRO A 181 7.76 0.83 -20.74
CA PRO A 181 9.01 0.44 -21.38
C PRO A 181 10.23 0.89 -20.57
N LYS A 182 11.43 0.61 -21.10
CA LYS A 182 12.67 1.16 -20.56
C LYS A 182 12.59 2.69 -20.55
N PRO A 183 12.88 3.36 -19.41
CA PRO A 183 12.92 4.82 -19.37
C PRO A 183 14.07 5.36 -20.22
N ASP A 184 13.90 6.58 -20.74
CA ASP A 184 14.93 7.30 -21.48
C ASP A 184 15.96 7.91 -20.51
N ASN A 185 15.47 8.41 -19.37
CA ASN A 185 16.30 9.02 -18.34
C ASN A 185 15.73 8.76 -16.95
N VAL A 186 16.62 8.68 -15.97
CA VAL A 186 16.28 8.48 -14.56
C VAL A 186 17.17 9.39 -13.73
N THR A 187 16.56 10.26 -12.94
CA THR A 187 17.26 11.19 -12.06
C THR A 187 16.78 11.00 -10.63
N VAL A 188 17.72 10.76 -9.71
CA VAL A 188 17.45 10.82 -8.27
C VAL A 188 17.84 12.22 -7.80
N SER A 189 17.02 12.83 -6.96
CA SER A 189 17.34 14.10 -6.30
C SER A 189 17.07 14.03 -4.81
N GLY A 190 17.78 14.87 -4.05
CA GLY A 190 17.68 14.98 -2.61
C GLY A 190 17.86 16.42 -2.17
N VAL A 191 17.59 16.66 -0.88
CA VAL A 191 17.70 18.00 -0.27
C VAL A 191 18.90 18.01 0.66
N LEU A 192 19.78 19.00 0.48
CA LEU A 192 20.93 19.23 1.36
C LEU A 192 20.46 19.40 2.81
N GLY A 193 21.06 18.66 3.75
CA GLY A 193 20.63 18.62 5.16
C GLY A 193 19.44 17.68 5.43
N GLY A 194 18.88 17.05 4.39
CA GLY A 194 17.91 15.97 4.48
C GLY A 194 18.43 14.69 3.81
N GLY A 195 17.60 14.08 2.97
CA GLY A 195 17.90 12.84 2.24
C GLY A 195 17.47 12.91 0.78
N LEU A 196 17.68 11.80 0.07
CA LEU A 196 17.08 11.57 -1.25
C LEU A 196 15.55 11.60 -1.12
N ASN A 197 14.84 12.33 -1.96
CA ASN A 197 13.38 12.51 -1.78
C ASN A 197 12.58 12.40 -3.08
N LYS A 198 13.23 12.41 -4.23
CA LYS A 198 12.58 12.43 -5.54
C LYS A 198 13.29 11.51 -6.51
N LEU A 199 12.51 10.71 -7.22
CA LEU A 199 12.94 9.94 -8.38
C LEU A 199 12.12 10.39 -9.59
N THR A 200 12.79 11.04 -10.53
CA THR A 200 12.19 11.51 -11.78
C THR A 200 12.56 10.54 -12.89
N ILE A 201 11.55 10.02 -13.59
CA ILE A 201 11.69 9.01 -14.62
C ILE A 201 11.03 9.53 -15.89
N ASP A 202 11.81 9.69 -16.95
CA ASP A 202 11.34 10.21 -18.24
C ASP A 202 11.15 9.04 -19.22
N PHE A 203 10.03 9.05 -19.92
CA PHE A 203 9.64 8.07 -20.95
C PHE A 203 9.17 8.80 -22.22
N LYS A 204 9.30 8.13 -23.36
CA LYS A 204 8.60 8.50 -24.60
C LYS A 204 7.76 7.33 -25.07
N SER A 205 6.49 7.29 -24.67
CA SER A 205 5.61 6.14 -24.91
C SER A 205 4.13 6.51 -24.86
N GLU A 206 3.30 5.61 -25.40
CA GLU A 206 1.83 5.60 -25.26
C GLU A 206 1.38 4.87 -24.01
N ASN A 207 2.17 3.89 -23.58
CA ASN A 207 1.86 3.04 -22.44
C ASN A 207 3.07 3.00 -21.52
N VAL A 208 2.87 3.29 -20.24
CA VAL A 208 3.89 3.21 -19.21
C VAL A 208 3.32 2.44 -18.03
N SER A 209 3.97 1.34 -17.67
CA SER A 209 3.68 0.49 -16.53
C SER A 209 4.81 0.60 -15.51
N VAL A 210 4.44 0.88 -14.27
CA VAL A 210 5.33 0.94 -13.12
C VAL A 210 4.79 0.03 -12.04
N GLU A 211 5.55 -0.99 -11.69
CA GLU A 211 5.24 -1.89 -10.58
C GLU A 211 6.20 -1.63 -9.43
N VAL A 212 5.66 -1.42 -8.23
CA VAL A 212 6.43 -1.33 -6.99
C VAL A 212 6.30 -2.65 -6.27
N LYS A 213 7.42 -3.35 -6.09
CA LYS A 213 7.49 -4.66 -5.46
C LYS A 213 8.29 -4.59 -4.16
N LEU A 214 7.77 -5.16 -3.08
CA LEU A 214 8.50 -5.28 -1.83
C LEU A 214 9.46 -6.47 -1.89
N LEU A 215 10.73 -6.26 -1.54
CA LEU A 215 11.74 -7.31 -1.48
C LEU A 215 11.77 -7.88 -0.05
N ASN A 216 11.74 -9.21 0.06
CA ASN A 216 11.70 -9.96 1.33
C ASN A 216 10.49 -9.66 2.25
N PRO A 217 9.24 -9.82 1.77
CA PRO A 217 8.03 -9.61 2.57
C PRO A 217 7.85 -10.59 3.76
N GLN A 218 8.72 -11.59 3.90
CA GLN A 218 8.58 -12.65 4.91
C GLN A 218 9.24 -12.32 6.26
N ASN A 219 10.03 -11.24 6.36
CA ASN A 219 10.68 -10.83 7.62
C ASN A 219 9.80 -9.95 8.52
N PHE A 220 8.52 -9.76 8.15
CA PHE A 220 7.56 -8.95 8.90
C PHE A 220 6.94 -9.77 10.06
N ASN A 221 7.69 -9.82 11.16
CA ASN A 221 7.36 -10.36 12.48
C ASN A 221 7.23 -11.88 12.69
N VAL A 222 8.11 -12.35 13.59
CA VAL A 222 8.35 -13.72 14.13
C VAL A 222 7.44 -14.05 15.34
N PHE A 223 6.49 -13.20 15.70
CA PHE A 223 5.57 -13.51 16.81
C PHE A 223 4.40 -14.38 16.33
N PHE A 224 4.53 -15.70 16.54
CA PHE A 224 3.49 -16.73 16.40
C PHE A 224 2.62 -16.60 15.14
N ALA A 225 3.25 -16.62 13.96
CA ALA A 225 2.55 -16.78 12.70
C ALA A 225 2.43 -18.27 12.37
N LEU A 226 1.43 -18.94 12.96
CA LEU A 226 0.74 -19.96 12.16
C LEU A 226 0.25 -19.23 10.92
N ASP A 227 0.81 -19.54 9.75
CA ASP A 227 0.39 -18.94 8.49
C ASP A 227 -1.00 -19.46 8.11
N LEU A 228 -2.00 -18.88 8.77
CA LEU A 228 -3.42 -19.06 8.56
C LEU A 228 -4.02 -17.77 7.97
N ARG A 229 -3.17 -16.88 7.43
CA ARG A 229 -3.50 -15.48 7.08
C ARG A 229 -4.41 -15.37 5.85
N GLU A 230 -4.47 -16.41 5.03
CA GLU A 230 -5.43 -16.60 3.93
C GLU A 230 -6.55 -17.61 4.26
N SER A 231 -6.51 -18.22 5.46
CA SER A 231 -7.49 -19.22 5.86
C SER A 231 -8.77 -18.55 6.34
N LYS A 232 -9.88 -18.79 5.63
CA LYS A 232 -11.25 -18.50 6.10
C LYS A 232 -11.56 -19.07 7.49
N TYR A 233 -10.68 -19.93 8.00
CA TYR A 233 -10.81 -20.64 9.26
C TYR A 233 -10.00 -20.03 10.43
N LEU A 234 -9.18 -18.98 10.23
CA LEU A 234 -8.39 -18.39 11.32
C LEU A 234 -9.27 -17.94 12.51
N TYR A 235 -10.28 -17.11 12.23
CA TYR A 235 -11.18 -16.62 13.28
C TYR A 235 -12.06 -17.73 13.89
N PRO A 236 -12.62 -18.67 13.10
CA PRO A 236 -13.23 -19.87 13.65
C PRO A 236 -12.30 -20.69 14.58
N ILE A 237 -11.02 -20.87 14.21
CA ILE A 237 -10.03 -21.59 15.03
C ILE A 237 -9.76 -20.84 16.33
N ILE A 238 -9.59 -19.51 16.29
CA ILE A 238 -9.43 -18.68 17.50
C ILE A 238 -10.66 -18.81 18.41
N ALA A 239 -11.87 -18.76 17.84
CA ALA A 239 -13.10 -18.92 18.60
C ALA A 239 -13.20 -20.30 19.28
N VAL A 240 -12.85 -21.38 18.56
CA VAL A 240 -12.83 -22.74 19.13
C VAL A 240 -11.77 -22.89 20.22
N ALA A 241 -10.57 -22.36 20.00
CA ALA A 241 -9.49 -22.40 20.99
C ALA A 241 -9.86 -21.63 22.26
N ALA A 242 -10.36 -20.40 22.12
CA ALA A 242 -10.82 -19.58 23.24
C ALA A 242 -11.98 -20.25 23.99
N SER A 243 -12.91 -20.88 23.28
CA SER A 243 -14.00 -21.67 23.88
C SER A 243 -13.50 -22.85 24.68
N SER A 244 -12.52 -23.58 24.14
CA SER A 244 -11.94 -24.75 24.80
C SER A 244 -11.20 -24.35 26.09
N VAL A 245 -10.43 -23.24 26.06
CA VAL A 245 -9.75 -22.70 27.22
C VAL A 245 -10.75 -22.21 28.28
N TYR A 246 -11.78 -21.48 27.86
CA TYR A 246 -12.82 -20.98 28.75
C TYR A 246 -13.57 -22.12 29.46
N LEU A 247 -13.98 -23.16 28.72
CA LEU A 247 -14.65 -24.32 29.29
C LEU A 247 -13.75 -25.09 30.26
N ARG A 248 -12.45 -25.24 29.97
CA ARG A 248 -11.48 -25.84 30.90
C ARG A 248 -11.35 -25.05 32.19
N LEU A 249 -11.17 -23.73 32.10
CA LEU A 249 -11.06 -22.87 33.28
C LEU A 249 -12.33 -22.90 34.12
N LYS A 250 -13.51 -22.82 33.49
CA LYS A 250 -14.79 -22.92 34.19
C LYS A 250 -14.97 -24.26 34.89
N ARG A 251 -14.52 -25.36 34.28
CA ARG A 251 -14.52 -26.69 34.89
C ARG A 251 -13.59 -26.75 36.10
N MET A 252 -12.36 -26.27 35.98
CA MET A 252 -11.39 -26.25 37.08
C MET A 252 -11.88 -25.42 38.28
N VAL A 253 -12.48 -24.24 38.04
CA VAL A 253 -13.05 -23.42 39.11
C VAL A 253 -14.22 -24.14 39.80
N ARG A 254 -15.05 -24.85 39.03
CA ARG A 254 -16.19 -25.60 39.57
C ARG A 254 -15.74 -26.82 40.39
N GLU A 255 -14.72 -27.55 39.93
CA GLU A 255 -14.15 -28.71 40.63
C GLU A 255 -13.35 -28.26 41.87
N GLY A 256 -12.66 -27.13 41.81
CA GLY A 256 -11.95 -26.54 42.96
C GLY A 256 -12.88 -26.10 44.10
N CYS A 257 -14.08 -25.60 43.80
CA CYS A 257 -15.10 -25.30 44.82
C CYS A 257 -15.80 -26.53 45.40
N VAL A 258 -15.67 -27.71 44.79
CA VAL A 258 -16.30 -28.96 45.30
C VAL A 258 -15.39 -29.68 46.30
N ASN A 259 -14.08 -29.39 46.30
CA ASN A 259 -13.10 -30.03 47.19
C ASN A 259 -12.88 -29.29 48.52
N GLU A 260 -13.65 -28.24 48.82
CA GLU A 260 -13.65 -27.53 50.11
C GLU A 260 -14.95 -27.75 50.93
N GLY A 261 -15.75 -28.77 50.56
CA GLY A 261 -16.97 -29.17 51.28
C GLY A 261 -16.76 -30.41 52.13
#